data_AF-Q8NFU3-F1
#
_entry.id   AF-Q8NFU3-F1
#
_cell.length_a   1.000
_cell.length_b   1.000
_cell.length_c   1.000
_cell.angle_alpha   90.00
_cell.angle_beta   90.00
_cell.angle_gamma   90.00
#
_symmetry.space_group_name_H-M   'P 1'
#
loop_
_entity.id
_entity.type
_entity.pdbx_description
1 polymer ?
#
loop_
_entity_poly.entity_id
_entity_poly.type
_entity_poly.pdbx_seq_one_letter_code
_entity_poly.pdbx_strand_id
1 'polypeptide(L)'
;MAGAPTVSLPELRSLLASGRARLFDVRSREEAAAGTIPGALNIPVSELESALQMEPAAFQALYSAEKPKLEDEHLVFFCQMGKRGLQATQLARSLGYTGARNYAGAYREWLEKES
;
A
#
# COMPACT_ATOMS: atom_id res chain seq x y z
N MET A 1 4.73 18.02 -13.10
CA MET A 1 5.16 16.75 -12.49
C MET A 1 4.01 15.77 -12.61
N ALA A 2 4.20 14.62 -13.26
CA ALA A 2 3.14 13.62 -13.38
C ALA A 2 2.76 13.15 -11.97
N GLY A 3 1.47 13.21 -11.62
CA GLY A 3 0.99 12.66 -10.35
C GLY A 3 1.33 11.18 -10.24
N ALA A 4 1.47 10.67 -9.01
CA ALA A 4 1.63 9.23 -8.83
C ALA A 4 0.39 8.51 -9.39
N PRO A 5 0.55 7.38 -10.12
CA PRO A 5 -0.59 6.65 -10.68
C PRO A 5 -1.58 6.29 -9.57
N THR A 6 -2.86 6.53 -9.81
CA THR A 6 -3.92 6.20 -8.86
C THR A 6 -4.68 4.94 -9.26
N VAL A 7 -5.29 4.28 -8.29
CA VAL A 7 -6.24 3.18 -8.46
C VAL A 7 -7.59 3.62 -7.94
N SER A 8 -8.67 3.32 -8.67
CA SER A 8 -10.06 3.56 -8.22
C SER A 8 -10.58 2.39 -7.40
N LEU A 9 -11.63 2.56 -6.58
CA LEU A 9 -12.21 1.44 -5.83
C LEU A 9 -12.63 0.24 -6.71
N PRO A 10 -13.32 0.39 -7.85
CA PRO A 10 -13.66 -0.75 -8.73
C PRO A 10 -12.42 -1.47 -9.28
N GLU A 11 -11.39 -0.71 -9.64
CA GLU A 11 -10.12 -1.27 -10.09
C GLU A 11 -9.40 -2.01 -8.95
N LEU A 12 -9.36 -1.43 -7.75
CA LEU A 12 -8.79 -2.07 -6.56
C LEU A 12 -9.49 -3.40 -6.27
N ARG A 13 -10.83 -3.41 -6.25
CA ARG A 13 -11.60 -4.65 -6.03
C ARG A 13 -11.28 -5.70 -7.10
N SER A 14 -11.16 -5.30 -8.37
CA SER A 14 -10.80 -6.21 -9.45
C SER A 14 -9.39 -6.78 -9.30
N LEU A 15 -8.43 -5.95 -8.89
CA LEU A 15 -7.05 -6.38 -8.65
C LEU A 15 -6.95 -7.33 -7.46
N LEU A 16 -7.64 -7.03 -6.34
CA LEU A 16 -7.71 -7.87 -5.16
C LEU A 16 -8.37 -9.22 -5.47
N ALA A 17 -9.50 -9.23 -6.18
CA ALA A 17 -10.20 -10.46 -6.58
C ALA A 17 -9.34 -11.36 -7.48
N SER A 18 -8.47 -10.77 -8.30
CA SER A 18 -7.54 -11.52 -9.15
C SER A 18 -6.25 -11.96 -8.46
N GLY A 19 -6.02 -11.57 -7.20
CA GLY A 19 -4.77 -11.86 -6.48
C GLY A 19 -3.52 -11.20 -7.06
N ARG A 20 -3.69 -10.22 -7.97
CA ARG A 20 -2.57 -9.57 -8.67
C ARG A 20 -2.03 -8.34 -7.95
N ALA A 21 -2.81 -7.74 -7.04
CA ALA A 21 -2.35 -6.59 -6.26
C ALA A 21 -1.86 -7.00 -4.88
N ARG A 22 -0.80 -6.30 -4.46
CA ARG A 22 -0.36 -6.25 -3.07
C ARG A 22 -0.81 -4.93 -2.48
N LEU A 23 -1.54 -5.00 -1.38
CA LEU A 23 -2.15 -3.84 -0.76
C LEU A 23 -1.39 -3.47 0.52
N PHE A 24 -1.04 -2.19 0.67
CA PHE A 24 -0.26 -1.68 1.79
C PHE A 24 -1.01 -0.57 2.52
N ASP A 25 -1.32 -0.80 3.79
CA ASP A 25 -1.88 0.20 4.68
C ASP A 25 -0.75 0.98 5.34
N VAL A 26 -0.59 2.26 4.98
CA VAL A 26 0.49 3.10 5.50
C VAL A 26 0.09 3.97 6.69
N ARG A 27 -1.03 3.64 7.34
CA ARG A 27 -1.44 4.20 8.63
C ARG A 27 -0.59 3.66 9.79
N SER A 28 -0.78 4.22 10.99
CA SER A 28 -0.14 3.68 12.19
C SER A 28 -0.63 2.25 12.47
N ARG A 29 0.13 1.51 13.28
CA ARG A 29 -0.20 0.13 13.64
C ARG A 29 -1.52 0.08 14.42
N GLU A 30 -1.78 1.08 15.25
CA GLU A 30 -3.01 1.22 16.04
C GLU A 30 -4.22 1.46 15.13
N GLU A 31 -4.09 2.36 14.15
CA GLU A 31 -5.15 2.62 13.16
C GLU A 31 -5.48 1.36 12.33
N ALA A 32 -4.46 0.61 11.92
CA ALA A 32 -4.63 -0.62 11.15
C ALA A 32 -5.18 -1.78 11.99
N ALA A 33 -4.77 -1.88 13.27
CA ALA A 33 -5.26 -2.89 14.20
C ALA A 33 -6.75 -2.70 14.56
N ALA A 34 -7.25 -1.45 14.52
CA ALA A 34 -8.68 -1.15 14.68
C ALA A 34 -9.53 -1.60 13.48
N GLY A 35 -8.90 -1.99 12.37
CA GLY A 35 -9.55 -2.42 11.15
C GLY A 35 -8.85 -1.84 9.92
N THR A 36 -8.72 -2.66 8.88
CA THR A 36 -8.10 -2.29 7.60
C THR A 36 -8.77 -3.05 6.46
N ILE A 37 -8.39 -2.73 5.22
CA ILE A 37 -8.88 -3.45 4.04
C ILE A 37 -8.38 -4.90 4.11
N PRO A 38 -9.25 -5.91 3.92
CA PRO A 38 -8.84 -7.31 3.95
C PRO A 38 -7.66 -7.61 3.01
N GLY A 39 -6.65 -8.31 3.53
CA GLY A 39 -5.42 -8.65 2.80
C GLY A 39 -4.38 -7.53 2.73
N ALA A 40 -4.63 -6.36 3.33
CA ALA A 40 -3.62 -5.31 3.41
C ALA A 40 -2.49 -5.66 4.38
N LEU A 41 -1.25 -5.41 3.97
CA LEU A 41 -0.08 -5.42 4.83
C LEU A 41 0.12 -4.03 5.45
N ASN A 42 0.14 -3.92 6.77
CA ASN A 42 0.41 -2.64 7.42
C ASN A 42 1.92 -2.35 7.46
N ILE A 43 2.31 -1.24 6.85
CA ILE A 43 3.66 -0.67 6.93
C ILE A 43 3.51 0.84 7.14
N PRO A 44 3.62 1.36 8.37
CA PRO A 44 3.48 2.78 8.63
C PRO A 44 4.36 3.62 7.72
N VAL A 45 3.84 4.76 7.23
CA VAL A 45 4.58 5.60 6.27
C VAL A 45 5.96 6.04 6.77
N SER A 46 6.14 6.17 8.08
CA SER A 46 7.42 6.49 8.73
C SER A 46 8.45 5.37 8.68
N GLU A 47 8.01 4.12 8.53
CA GLU A 47 8.87 2.93 8.43
C GLU A 47 9.08 2.51 6.98
N LEU A 48 8.26 3.01 6.04
CA LEU A 48 8.17 2.50 4.68
C LEU A 48 9.50 2.59 3.91
N GLU A 49 10.26 3.67 4.06
CA GLU A 49 11.56 3.82 3.39
C GLU A 49 12.52 2.70 3.80
N SER A 50 12.70 2.53 5.10
CA SER A 50 13.51 1.46 5.68
C SER A 50 13.00 0.07 5.28
N ALA A 51 11.68 -0.14 5.30
CA ALA A 51 11.05 -1.40 4.91
C ALA A 51 11.31 -1.76 3.43
N LEU A 52 11.25 -0.79 2.54
CA LEU A 52 11.51 -1.02 1.11
C LEU A 52 13.00 -1.20 0.80
N GLN A 53 13.90 -0.72 1.66
CA GLN A 53 15.35 -0.86 1.46
C GLN A 53 15.99 -2.03 2.20
N MET A 54 15.39 -2.54 3.28
CA MET A 54 15.96 -3.63 4.08
C MET A 54 16.02 -4.97 3.32
N GLU A 55 16.85 -5.89 3.81
CA GLU A 55 16.97 -7.23 3.24
C GLU A 55 15.64 -8.03 3.32
N PRO A 56 15.33 -8.89 2.34
CA PRO A 56 14.10 -9.67 2.32
C PRO A 56 13.85 -10.48 3.60
N ALA A 57 14.91 -11.06 4.18
CA ALA A 57 14.80 -11.82 5.43
C ALA A 57 14.40 -10.94 6.63
N ALA A 58 14.95 -9.71 6.71
CA ALA A 58 14.59 -8.75 7.76
C ALA A 58 13.15 -8.26 7.59
N PHE A 59 12.73 -7.99 6.35
CA PHE A 59 11.35 -7.62 6.04
C PHE A 59 10.37 -8.73 6.45
N GLN A 60 10.67 -9.98 6.08
CA GLN A 60 9.85 -11.14 6.44
C GLN A 60 9.75 -11.31 7.96
N ALA A 61 10.85 -11.07 8.70
CA ALA A 61 10.84 -11.17 10.16
C ALA A 61 9.99 -10.07 10.84
N LEU A 62 9.96 -8.86 10.27
CA LEU A 62 9.25 -7.71 10.86
C LEU A 62 7.76 -7.65 10.46
N TYR A 63 7.45 -7.98 9.22
CA TYR A 63 6.11 -7.81 8.64
C TYR A 63 5.40 -9.14 8.36
N SER A 64 6.05 -10.28 8.60
CA SER A 64 5.50 -11.63 8.35
C SER A 64 5.00 -11.83 6.91
N ALA A 65 5.60 -11.12 5.96
CA ALA A 65 5.23 -11.14 4.55
C ALA A 65 6.47 -11.03 3.67
N GLU A 66 6.39 -11.52 2.42
CA GLU A 66 7.50 -11.40 1.46
C GLU A 66 7.75 -9.93 1.14
N LYS A 67 9.00 -9.50 1.03
CA LYS A 67 9.32 -8.13 0.59
C LYS A 67 8.81 -7.87 -0.84
N PRO A 68 8.21 -6.71 -1.16
CA PRO A 68 7.91 -6.35 -2.55
C PRO A 68 9.18 -6.27 -3.39
N LYS A 69 9.07 -6.73 -4.63
CA LYS A 69 10.13 -6.70 -5.65
C LYS A 69 9.98 -5.45 -6.52
N LEU A 70 11.07 -5.02 -7.14
CA LEU A 70 11.06 -3.80 -7.97
C LEU A 70 10.17 -3.97 -9.22
N GLU A 71 10.01 -5.21 -9.67
CA GLU A 71 9.23 -5.62 -10.83
C GLU A 71 7.73 -5.83 -10.52
N ASP A 72 7.30 -5.75 -9.25
CA ASP A 72 5.89 -5.93 -8.88
C ASP A 72 5.03 -4.77 -9.46
N GLU A 73 4.07 -5.09 -10.34
CA GLU A 73 3.31 -4.10 -11.12
C GLU A 73 2.13 -3.43 -10.37
N HIS A 74 1.68 -4.03 -9.27
CA HIS A 74 0.45 -3.63 -8.57
C HIS A 74 0.66 -3.50 -7.06
N LEU A 75 1.65 -2.69 -6.68
CA LEU A 75 1.88 -2.31 -5.29
C LEU A 75 0.97 -1.12 -4.96
N VAL A 76 -0.15 -1.38 -4.30
CA VAL A 76 -1.17 -0.36 -4.03
C VAL A 76 -1.02 0.14 -2.58
N PHE A 77 -0.78 1.43 -2.42
CA PHE A 77 -0.66 2.07 -1.10
C PHE A 77 -1.92 2.88 -0.79
N PHE A 78 -2.36 2.84 0.46
CA PHE A 78 -3.48 3.65 0.93
C PHE A 78 -3.30 4.05 2.40
N CYS A 79 -4.08 5.03 2.85
CA CYS A 79 -4.10 5.41 4.26
C CYS A 79 -5.52 5.72 4.74
N GLN A 80 -5.72 6.62 5.71
CA GLN A 80 -7.07 6.98 6.17
C GLN A 80 -7.84 7.82 5.14
N MET A 81 -7.17 8.77 4.48
CA MET A 81 -7.80 9.81 3.63
C MET A 81 -6.94 10.22 2.43
N GLY A 82 -6.06 9.34 1.95
CA GLY A 82 -5.29 9.50 0.71
C GLY A 82 -3.94 10.22 0.82
N LYS A 83 -3.74 11.13 1.79
CA LYS A 83 -2.49 11.93 1.90
C LYS A 83 -1.23 11.07 2.08
N ARG A 84 -1.19 10.25 3.14
CA ARG A 84 -0.06 9.34 3.40
C ARG A 84 0.12 8.28 2.30
N GLY A 85 -0.98 7.82 1.67
CA GLY A 85 -0.92 6.87 0.55
C GLY A 85 -0.22 7.47 -0.67
N LEU A 86 -0.48 8.74 -0.98
CA LEU A 86 0.23 9.47 -2.04
C LEU A 86 1.73 9.59 -1.74
N GLN A 87 2.09 9.99 -0.51
CA GLN A 87 3.49 10.09 -0.08
C GLN A 87 4.20 8.73 -0.17
N ALA A 88 3.57 7.67 0.32
CA ALA A 88 4.09 6.31 0.25
C ALA A 88 4.32 5.85 -1.19
N THR A 89 3.37 6.15 -2.08
CA THR A 89 3.50 5.81 -3.51
C THR A 89 4.67 6.55 -4.15
N GLN A 90 4.83 7.84 -3.87
CA GLN A 90 5.94 8.64 -4.40
C GLN A 90 7.30 8.12 -3.91
N LEU A 91 7.39 7.82 -2.61
CA LEU A 91 8.57 7.24 -1.99
C LEU A 91 8.95 5.89 -2.63
N ALA A 92 7.99 4.97 -2.74
CA ALA A 92 8.22 3.67 -3.38
C ALA A 92 8.74 3.84 -4.81
N ARG A 93 8.13 4.74 -5.61
CA ARG A 93 8.61 5.03 -6.97
C ARG A 93 10.02 5.60 -7.00
N SER A 94 10.38 6.49 -6.07
CA SER A 94 11.75 7.03 -5.98
C SER A 94 12.79 5.96 -5.64
N LEU A 95 12.38 4.87 -5.00
CA LEU A 95 13.22 3.70 -4.70
C LEU A 95 13.24 2.66 -5.85
N GLY A 96 12.58 2.94 -6.98
CA GLY A 96 12.55 2.07 -8.15
C GLY A 96 11.33 1.17 -8.28
N TYR A 97 10.38 1.20 -7.33
CA TYR A 97 9.14 0.44 -7.41
C TYR A 97 8.16 1.09 -8.42
N THR A 98 8.37 0.79 -9.71
CA THR A 98 7.64 1.44 -10.81
C THR A 98 6.15 1.08 -10.85
N GLY A 99 5.77 -0.09 -10.34
CA GLY A 99 4.39 -0.54 -10.17
C GLY A 99 3.68 -0.01 -8.92
N ALA A 100 4.28 0.95 -8.20
CA ALA A 100 3.63 1.61 -7.07
C ALA A 100 2.50 2.55 -7.53
N ARG A 101 1.31 2.36 -6.95
CA ARG A 101 0.07 3.10 -7.23
C ARG A 101 -0.63 3.52 -5.94
N ASN A 102 -1.32 4.65 -5.95
CA ASN A 102 -2.05 5.20 -4.80
C ASN A 102 -3.54 4.90 -4.90
N TYR A 103 -4.14 4.26 -3.89
CA TYR A 103 -5.59 4.23 -3.75
C TYR A 103 -6.06 5.49 -3.01
N ALA A 104 -6.46 6.50 -3.77
CA ALA A 104 -6.76 7.85 -3.27
C ALA A 104 -8.05 7.92 -2.43
N GLY A 105 -9.02 7.03 -2.70
CA GLY A 105 -10.24 6.89 -1.88
C GLY A 105 -9.93 6.46 -0.45
N ALA A 106 -8.82 5.75 -0.27
CA ALA A 106 -8.27 5.38 1.02
C ALA A 106 -9.23 4.52 1.86
N TYR A 107 -8.91 4.28 3.12
CA TYR A 107 -9.73 3.45 4.01
C TYR A 107 -11.13 4.03 4.21
N ARG A 108 -11.27 5.35 4.16
CA ARG A 108 -12.58 6.02 4.27
C ARG A 108 -13.54 5.64 3.13
N GLU A 109 -13.12 5.73 1.86
CA GLU A 109 -13.98 5.32 0.74
C GLU A 109 -14.30 3.83 0.80
N TRP A 110 -13.33 3.01 1.24
CA TRP A 110 -13.56 1.59 1.42
C TRP A 110 -14.71 1.33 2.41
N LEU A 111 -14.68 1.93 3.60
CA LEU A 111 -15.74 1.80 4.60
C LEU A 111 -17.10 2.33 4.12
N GLU A 112 -17.12 3.47 3.43
CA GLU A 112 -18.36 4.07 2.90
C GLU A 112 -19.02 3.24 1.79
N LYS A 113 -18.27 2.33 1.15
CA LYS A 113 -18.70 1.53 -0.01
C LYS A 113 -18.68 0.02 0.24
N GLU A 114 -18.45 -0.40 1.48
CA GLU A 114 -18.51 -1.81 1.89
C GLU A 114 -19.89 -2.22 2.42
N SER A 115 -20.84 -1.28 2.48
CA SER A 115 -22.29 -1.51 2.65
C SER A 115 -22.97 -1.93 1.36
#